data_AF-A0A2D4N3L9-F1
#
_entry.id   AF-A0A2D4N3L9-F1
#
_cell.length_a   1.000
_cell.length_b   1.000
_cell.length_c   1.000
_cell.angle_alpha   90.00
_cell.angle_beta   90.00
_cell.angle_gamma   90.00
#
_symmetry.space_group_name_H-M   'P 1'
#
loop_
_entity.id
_entity.type
_entity.pdbx_description
1 polymer ?
#
loop_
_entity_poly.entity_id
_entity_poly.type
_entity_poly.pdbx_seq_one_letter_code
_entity_poly.pdbx_strand_id
1 'polypeptide(L)'
;PEYTLFKTEDTQYSPPDGKLFFPSIVRNDSGLYWCKALDLHTLDELIASVDLMVNYLDVPTIFSVGPQEPVEGEDLILTCSTTGSGPLKYQWKKKGKLIGDGAVLNLTSITYEKMGNYTCVVT
;
A
#
# COMPACT_ATOMS: atom_id res chain seq x y z
N PRO A 1 25.34 19.26 21.87
CA PRO A 1 24.16 19.80 21.17
C PRO A 1 22.95 18.95 21.57
N GLU A 2 21.90 19.57 22.11
CA GLU A 2 20.65 18.86 22.41
C GLU A 2 19.81 18.83 21.12
N TYR A 3 19.35 17.63 20.75
CA TYR A 3 18.52 17.41 19.57
C TYR A 3 17.18 16.88 20.02
N THR A 4 16.11 17.44 19.47
CA THR A 4 14.75 16.94 19.69
C THR A 4 14.16 16.56 18.36
N LEU A 5 13.73 15.31 18.23
CA LEU A 5 13.04 14.81 17.04
C LEU A 5 11.54 14.75 17.30
N PHE A 6 10.78 14.99 16.24
CA PHE A 6 9.34 14.99 16.28
C PHE A 6 8.79 14.21 15.08
N LYS A 7 7.69 13.49 15.29
CA LYS A 7 6.84 12.93 14.25
C LYS A 7 5.47 13.60 14.42
N THR A 8 5.02 14.31 13.39
CA THR A 8 3.86 15.24 13.48
C THR A 8 4.01 16.25 14.63
N GLU A 9 2.97 17.03 14.97
CA GLU A 9 3.03 17.96 16.12
C GLU A 9 2.82 17.25 17.47
N ASP A 10 2.47 15.96 17.46
CA ASP A 10 1.97 15.25 18.66
C ASP A 10 3.00 14.29 19.30
N THR A 11 4.04 13.87 18.56
CA THR A 11 4.98 12.85 19.06
C THR A 11 6.40 13.39 19.13
N GLN A 12 6.96 13.45 20.34
CA GLN A 12 8.34 13.85 20.60
C GLN A 12 9.23 12.64 20.92
N TYR A 13 10.42 12.62 20.33
CA TYR A 13 11.48 11.65 20.58
C TYR A 13 12.76 12.38 21.01
N SER A 14 13.43 11.84 22.02
CA SER A 14 14.74 12.32 22.49
C SER A 14 15.76 11.18 22.47
N PRO A 15 16.12 10.66 21.29
CA PRO A 15 17.05 9.54 21.19
C PRO A 15 18.48 9.95 21.56
N PRO A 16 19.25 9.06 22.21
CA PRO A 16 20.69 9.25 22.36
C PRO A 16 21.33 9.36 20.98
N ASP A 17 22.26 10.29 20.83
CA ASP A 17 22.99 10.58 19.58
C ASP A 17 22.16 11.15 18.41
N GLY A 18 20.91 11.57 18.63
CA GLY A 18 20.09 12.21 17.62
C GLY A 18 19.59 11.28 16.51
N LYS A 19 19.61 9.96 16.73
CA LYS A 19 19.21 8.94 15.76
C LYS A 19 17.92 8.25 16.17
N LEU A 20 16.86 8.41 15.37
CA LEU A 20 15.62 7.67 15.55
C LEU A 20 15.74 6.28 14.88
N PHE A 21 15.62 5.22 15.68
CA PHE A 21 15.73 3.84 15.22
C PHE A 21 14.37 3.14 15.31
N PHE A 22 13.95 2.54 14.20
CA PHE A 22 12.76 1.68 14.12
C PHE A 22 13.22 0.23 13.98
N PRO A 23 13.13 -0.62 15.03
CA PRO A 23 13.48 -2.03 14.92
C PRO A 23 12.60 -2.78 13.91
N SER A 24 11.34 -2.36 13.80
CA SER A 24 10.37 -2.83 12.83
C SER A 24 9.52 -1.64 12.41
N ILE A 25 9.51 -1.34 11.11
CA ILE A 25 8.75 -0.23 10.56
C ILE A 25 7.39 -0.71 10.03
N VAL A 26 6.33 0.05 10.29
CA VAL A 26 4.98 -0.22 9.79
C VAL A 26 4.46 0.95 8.96
N ARG A 27 3.40 0.74 8.16
CA ARG A 27 2.83 1.81 7.31
C ARG A 27 2.40 3.07 8.07
N ASN A 28 2.04 2.93 9.36
CA ASN A 28 1.68 4.06 10.22
C ASN A 28 2.90 4.87 10.69
N ASP A 29 4.12 4.40 10.40
CA ASP A 29 5.36 5.15 10.59
C ASP A 29 5.64 6.15 9.48
N SER A 30 4.89 6.08 8.37
CA SER A 30 4.94 7.13 7.36
C SER A 30 4.52 8.49 7.93
N GLY A 31 5.13 9.55 7.42
CA GLY A 31 4.79 10.94 7.75
C GLY A 31 6.00 11.85 7.80
N LEU A 32 5.73 13.11 8.15
CA LEU A 32 6.74 14.15 8.27
C LEU A 32 7.46 14.05 9.62
N TYR A 33 8.78 13.91 9.56
CA TYR A 33 9.67 13.97 10.70
C TYR A 33 10.45 15.26 10.65
N TRP A 34 10.66 15.88 11.81
CA TRP A 34 11.47 17.09 11.92
C TRP A 34 12.38 17.02 13.14
N CYS A 35 13.56 17.58 13.00
CA CYS A 35 14.56 17.68 14.06
C CYS A 35 14.82 19.14 14.35
N LYS A 36 14.84 19.47 15.63
CA LYS A 36 15.15 20.79 16.15
C LYS A 36 16.44 20.75 16.96
N ALA A 37 17.31 21.73 16.74
CA ALA A 37 18.53 21.94 17.52
C ALA A 37 18.70 23.43 17.83
N LEU A 38 19.36 23.73 18.95
CA LEU A 38 19.74 25.10 19.31
C LEU A 38 21.22 25.32 18.98
N ASP A 39 21.52 26.33 18.17
CA ASP A 39 22.89 26.81 18.00
C ASP A 39 23.30 27.58 19.24
N LEU A 40 24.28 27.08 20.00
CA LEU A 40 24.71 27.73 21.26
C LEU A 40 25.55 29.00 21.04
N HIS A 41 26.00 29.26 19.82
CA HIS A 41 26.77 30.46 19.49
C HIS A 41 25.86 31.62 19.07
N THR A 42 24.88 31.35 18.21
CA THR A 42 23.94 32.38 17.73
C THR A 42 22.65 32.43 18.53
N LEU A 43 22.35 31.39 19.32
CA LEU A 43 21.08 31.15 20.02
C LEU A 43 19.89 30.95 19.07
N ASP A 44 20.15 30.64 17.80
CA ASP A 44 19.12 30.36 16.80
C ASP A 44 18.63 28.92 16.87
N GLU A 45 17.36 28.73 16.50
CA GLU A 45 16.77 27.40 16.32
C GLU A 45 16.99 26.91 14.89
N LEU A 46 17.62 25.74 14.76
CA LEU A 46 17.83 25.07 13.49
C LEU A 46 16.78 23.95 13.33
N ILE A 47 16.09 23.94 12.20
CA ILE A 47 15.04 22.97 11.88
C ILE A 47 15.38 22.27 10.58
N ALA A 48 15.30 20.95 10.57
CA ALA A 48 15.37 20.12 9.37
C ALA A 48 14.20 19.14 9.35
N SER A 49 13.69 18.80 8.17
CA SER A 49 12.59 17.85 8.03
C SER A 49 12.82 16.84 6.91
N VAL A 50 12.17 15.69 7.03
CA VAL A 50 12.16 14.60 6.06
C VAL A 50 10.79 13.95 6.04
N ASP A 51 10.26 13.71 4.85
CA ASP A 51 9.03 12.93 4.67
C ASP A 51 9.39 11.45 4.47
N LEU A 52 8.95 10.62 5.42
CA LEU A 52 9.19 9.18 5.38
C LEU A 52 7.94 8.50 4.80
N MET A 53 8.12 7.77 3.70
CA MET A 53 7.05 6.93 3.13
C MET A 53 7.43 5.46 3.22
N VAL A 54 6.68 4.72 4.02
CA VAL A 54 6.81 3.27 4.18
C VAL A 54 5.99 2.58 3.12
N ASN A 55 6.66 1.85 2.22
CA ASN A 55 5.98 1.13 1.16
C ASN A 55 5.24 -0.09 1.68
N TYR A 56 4.00 -0.27 1.23
CA TYR A 56 3.16 -1.42 1.59
C TYR A 56 2.25 -1.82 0.43
N LEU A 57 1.85 -3.07 0.44
CA LEU A 57 0.84 -3.65 -0.45
C LEU A 57 0.01 -4.61 0.40
N ASP A 58 -1.28 -4.34 0.53
CA ASP A 58 -2.19 -5.23 1.24
C ASP A 58 -2.53 -6.45 0.39
N VAL A 59 -3.00 -7.50 1.05
CA VAL A 59 -3.43 -8.73 0.38
C VAL A 59 -4.61 -8.41 -0.54
N PRO A 60 -4.52 -8.70 -1.85
CA PRO A 60 -5.63 -8.43 -2.76
C PRO A 60 -6.86 -9.29 -2.45
N THR A 61 -8.02 -8.68 -2.59
CA THR A 61 -9.32 -9.33 -2.42
C THR A 61 -10.05 -9.38 -3.75
N ILE A 62 -10.73 -10.50 -4.03
CA ILE A 62 -11.53 -10.69 -5.24
C ILE A 62 -12.99 -10.79 -4.83
N PHE A 63 -13.85 -10.04 -5.51
CA PHE A 63 -15.31 -10.15 -5.36
C PHE A 63 -15.98 -10.16 -6.74
N SER A 64 -17.13 -10.82 -6.81
CA SER A 64 -17.96 -10.89 -8.01
C SER A 64 -19.07 -9.85 -7.97
N VAL A 65 -19.33 -9.20 -9.11
CA VAL A 65 -20.54 -8.43 -9.37
C VAL A 65 -21.39 -9.25 -10.33
N GLY A 66 -22.51 -9.77 -9.83
CA GLY A 66 -23.35 -10.73 -10.54
C GLY A 66 -23.73 -11.93 -9.65
N PRO A 67 -24.29 -12.99 -10.24
CA PRO A 67 -24.61 -14.22 -9.50
C PRO A 67 -23.32 -14.86 -8.96
N GLN A 68 -23.38 -15.35 -7.72
CA GLN A 68 -22.25 -16.06 -7.09
C GLN A 68 -21.98 -17.41 -7.78
N GLU A 69 -23.04 -18.01 -8.33
CA GLU A 69 -23.03 -19.24 -9.10
C GLU A 69 -23.70 -18.98 -10.46
N PRO A 70 -22.99 -18.36 -11.41
CA PRO A 70 -23.54 -18.11 -12.74
C PRO A 70 -23.85 -19.42 -13.46
N VAL A 71 -24.97 -19.46 -14.17
CA VAL A 71 -25.30 -20.56 -15.08
C VAL A 71 -24.71 -20.31 -16.47
N GLU A 72 -24.68 -21.36 -17.29
CA GLU A 72 -24.17 -21.26 -18.66
C GLU A 72 -24.93 -20.19 -19.46
N GLY A 73 -24.17 -19.33 -20.15
CA GLY A 73 -24.70 -18.21 -20.92
C GLY A 73 -24.81 -16.89 -20.16
N GLU A 74 -24.69 -16.88 -18.82
CA GLU A 74 -24.71 -15.64 -18.04
C GLU A 74 -23.37 -14.89 -18.06
N ASP A 75 -23.43 -13.62 -17.69
CA ASP A 75 -22.28 -12.75 -17.56
C ASP A 75 -21.89 -12.61 -16.07
N LEU A 76 -20.58 -12.61 -15.80
CA LEU A 76 -20.00 -12.37 -14.48
C LEU A 76 -18.87 -11.36 -14.57
N ILE A 77 -18.83 -10.42 -13.63
CA ILE A 77 -17.73 -9.49 -13.50
C ILE A 77 -16.95 -9.85 -12.24
N LEU A 78 -15.65 -10.08 -12.38
CA LEU A 78 -14.74 -10.24 -11.25
C LEU A 78 -13.94 -8.96 -11.05
N THR A 79 -13.92 -8.47 -9.81
CA THR A 79 -13.17 -7.27 -9.44
C THR A 79 -12.12 -7.64 -8.40
N CYS A 80 -10.90 -7.20 -8.64
CA CYS A 80 -9.76 -7.33 -7.74
C CYS A 80 -9.46 -5.97 -7.12
N SER A 81 -9.40 -5.92 -5.79
CA SER A 81 -9.15 -4.69 -5.04
C SER A 81 -8.08 -4.90 -4.00
N THR A 82 -7.16 -3.93 -3.92
CA THR A 82 -6.19 -3.85 -2.84
C THR A 82 -5.77 -2.39 -2.61
N THR A 83 -5.09 -2.15 -1.50
CA THR A 83 -4.49 -0.87 -1.14
C THR A 83 -2.98 -1.01 -1.12
N GLY A 84 -2.28 0.08 -1.42
CA GLY A 84 -0.83 0.13 -1.37
C GLY A 84 -0.34 1.57 -1.37
N SER A 85 0.96 1.73 -1.13
CA SER A 85 1.61 3.04 -1.02
C SER A 85 1.85 3.73 -2.37
N GLY A 86 1.75 3.00 -3.48
CA GLY A 86 2.08 3.51 -4.81
C GLY A 86 1.06 3.12 -5.88
N PRO A 87 1.31 3.52 -7.14
CA PRO A 87 0.47 3.13 -8.27
C PRO A 87 0.45 1.61 -8.43
N LEU A 88 -0.74 1.02 -8.42
CA LEU A 88 -0.94 -0.43 -8.49
C LEU A 88 -1.25 -0.88 -9.92
N LYS A 89 -0.66 -1.99 -10.33
CA LYS A 89 -0.97 -2.69 -11.59
C LYS A 89 -1.62 -4.03 -11.31
N TYR A 90 -2.58 -4.40 -12.14
CA TYR A 90 -3.41 -5.59 -11.94
C TYR A 90 -3.33 -6.51 -13.15
N GLN A 91 -3.24 -7.81 -12.90
CA GLN A 91 -3.21 -8.84 -13.93
C GLN A 91 -4.05 -10.05 -13.52
N TRP A 92 -4.86 -10.54 -14.43
CA TRP A 92 -5.68 -11.73 -14.25
C TRP A 92 -5.03 -12.94 -14.88
N LYS A 93 -4.93 -14.02 -14.10
CA LYS A 93 -4.42 -15.31 -14.53
C LYS A 93 -5.45 -16.40 -14.36
N LYS A 94 -5.50 -17.31 -15.33
CA LYS A 94 -6.24 -18.57 -15.24
C LYS A 94 -5.32 -19.72 -15.59
N LYS A 95 -5.25 -20.73 -14.72
CA LYS A 95 -4.32 -21.87 -14.88
C LYS A 95 -2.87 -21.40 -15.15
N GLY A 96 -2.45 -20.32 -14.49
CA GLY A 96 -1.12 -19.71 -14.66
C GLY A 96 -0.92 -18.81 -15.89
N LYS A 97 -1.84 -18.81 -16.86
CA LYS A 97 -1.74 -17.99 -18.07
C LYS A 97 -2.41 -16.62 -17.86
N LEU A 98 -1.78 -15.55 -18.35
CA LEU A 98 -2.36 -14.21 -18.39
C LEU A 98 -3.60 -14.20 -19.31
N ILE A 99 -4.70 -13.66 -18.82
CA ILE A 99 -5.98 -13.57 -19.54
C ILE A 99 -6.57 -12.16 -19.59
N GLY A 100 -6.02 -11.21 -18.82
CA GLY A 100 -6.46 -9.83 -18.83
C GLY A 100 -5.61 -8.94 -17.93
N ASP A 101 -5.66 -7.64 -18.20
CA ASP A 101 -5.00 -6.60 -17.41
C ASP A 101 -6.07 -5.66 -16.84
N GLY A 102 -5.75 -5.04 -15.70
CA GLY A 102 -6.66 -4.16 -14.98
C GLY A 102 -7.40 -4.85 -13.83
N ALA A 103 -8.02 -4.03 -12.98
CA ALA A 103 -8.67 -4.50 -11.76
C ALA A 103 -9.94 -5.32 -12.02
N VAL A 104 -10.54 -5.19 -13.21
CA VAL A 104 -11.82 -5.80 -13.57
C VAL A 104 -11.62 -6.81 -14.69
N LEU A 105 -12.17 -8.01 -14.51
CA LEU A 105 -12.25 -9.05 -15.52
C LEU A 105 -13.72 -9.33 -15.87
N ASN A 106 -14.08 -9.07 -17.12
CA ASN A 106 -15.41 -9.35 -17.63
C ASN A 106 -15.45 -10.76 -18.24
N LEU A 107 -16.27 -11.63 -17.65
CA LEU A 107 -16.56 -12.97 -18.17
C LEU A 107 -17.97 -12.97 -18.77
N THR A 108 -18.08 -12.70 -20.06
CA THR A 108 -19.37 -12.75 -20.77
C THR A 108 -19.71 -14.15 -21.22
N SER A 109 -20.98 -14.52 -21.32
CA SER A 109 -21.46 -15.81 -21.82
C SER A 109 -20.63 -16.98 -21.28
N ILE A 110 -20.80 -17.27 -19.99
CA ILE A 110 -20.04 -18.28 -19.28
C ILE A 110 -20.26 -19.65 -19.91
N THR A 111 -19.17 -20.36 -20.14
CA THR A 111 -19.15 -21.75 -20.64
C THR A 111 -18.29 -22.61 -19.72
N TYR A 112 -18.32 -23.93 -19.93
CA TYR A 112 -17.48 -24.88 -19.18
C TYR A 112 -15.99 -24.51 -19.21
N GLU A 113 -15.48 -23.99 -20.33
CA GLU A 113 -14.08 -23.56 -20.45
C GLU A 113 -13.75 -22.35 -19.59
N LYS A 114 -14.75 -21.53 -19.24
CA LYS A 114 -14.64 -20.37 -18.34
C LYS A 114 -14.76 -20.76 -16.88
N MET A 115 -15.07 -22.00 -16.53
CA MET A 115 -15.04 -22.47 -15.15
C MET A 115 -13.62 -22.67 -14.60
N GLY A 116 -13.48 -22.66 -13.28
CA GLY A 116 -12.23 -22.90 -12.55
C GLY A 116 -11.69 -21.66 -11.83
N ASN A 117 -10.47 -21.79 -11.30
CA ASN A 117 -9.89 -20.77 -10.43
C ASN A 117 -9.22 -19.65 -11.24
N TYR A 118 -9.55 -18.42 -10.83
CA TYR A 118 -8.95 -17.18 -11.31
C TYR A 118 -8.05 -16.60 -10.23
N THR A 119 -6.91 -16.06 -10.62
CA THR A 119 -5.95 -15.42 -9.72
C THR A 119 -5.71 -14.01 -10.20
N CYS A 120 -5.88 -13.04 -9.31
CA CYS A 120 -5.44 -11.67 -9.54
C CYS A 120 -4.02 -11.51 -8.96
N VAL A 121 -3.12 -10.93 -9.76
CA VAL A 121 -1.78 -10.55 -9.35
C VAL A 121 -1.70 -9.03 -9.35
N VAL A 122 -1.25 -8.46 -8.24
CA VAL A 122 -1.06 -7.01 -8.09
C VAL A 122 0.42 -6.70 -7.87
N THR A 123 0.93 -5.68 -8.54
CA THR A 123 2.33 -5.22 -8.46
C THR A 123 2.42 -3.72 -8.38
#